data_AF-Q9A255-F1
#
_entry.id   AF-Q9A255-F1
#
_cell.length_a   1.000
_cell.length_b   1.000
_cell.length_c   1.000
_cell.angle_alpha   90.00
_cell.angle_beta   90.00
_cell.angle_gamma   90.00
#
_symmetry.space_group_name_H-M   'P 1'
#
loop_
_entity.id
_entity.type
_entity.pdbx_description
1 polymer ?
#
loop_
_entity_poly.entity_id
_entity_poly.type
_entity_poly.pdbx_seq_one_letter_code
_entity_poly.pdbx_strand_id
1 'polypeptide(L)'
;MVGLAGCDSGASAVKAPTGSDRIAASEGVAVSPSGEGRRDDPRDAPVKLIAGKPYWAANRTRSADENAQRSFERNGASFSAKSVDDYVSKVHAFVSDPPRGAETLKRPNGDLLIYDPKDNVFAVVSREGAPRTMFRPEEGGAYWDEQKAREARRASAAKARGRDQAEG
;
A
#
# COMPACT_ATOMS: atom_id res chain seq x y z
N MET A 1 -49.60 11.09 -27.11
CA MET A 1 -49.97 9.71 -27.46
C MET A 1 -48.87 8.81 -26.92
N VAL A 2 -49.26 7.89 -26.04
CA VAL A 2 -48.41 6.88 -25.37
C VAL A 2 -47.77 5.94 -26.40
N GLY A 3 -46.55 5.45 -26.12
CA GLY A 3 -45.92 4.36 -26.85
C GLY A 3 -44.83 3.67 -26.02
N LEU A 4 -45.20 2.57 -25.36
CA LEU A 4 -44.36 1.62 -24.62
C LEU A 4 -43.86 0.48 -25.53
N ALA A 5 -42.85 -0.24 -25.01
CA ALA A 5 -42.39 -1.60 -25.38
C ALA A 5 -41.38 -1.72 -26.55
N GLY A 6 -40.39 -2.63 -26.50
CA GLY A 6 -40.27 -3.81 -25.66
C GLY A 6 -38.84 -4.31 -25.46
N CYS A 7 -38.65 -5.00 -24.33
CA CYS A 7 -37.53 -5.88 -24.06
C CYS A 7 -37.69 -7.16 -24.87
N ASP A 8 -36.64 -7.57 -25.58
CA ASP A 8 -36.47 -8.94 -26.07
C ASP A 8 -35.07 -9.41 -25.67
N SER A 9 -35.01 -10.46 -24.85
CA SER A 9 -33.98 -11.49 -24.90
C SER A 9 -34.30 -12.58 -23.87
N GLY A 10 -35.03 -13.58 -24.36
CA GLY A 10 -34.58 -14.97 -24.30
C GLY A 10 -34.44 -15.62 -22.93
N ALA A 11 -35.50 -16.28 -22.49
CA ALA A 11 -35.42 -17.37 -21.54
C ALA A 11 -34.67 -18.56 -22.15
N SER A 12 -33.65 -19.06 -21.45
CA SER A 12 -33.16 -20.43 -21.63
C SER A 12 -33.41 -21.21 -20.35
N ALA A 13 -34.30 -22.18 -20.48
CA ALA A 13 -34.74 -23.10 -19.46
C ALA A 13 -33.71 -24.21 -19.22
N VAL A 14 -33.55 -24.63 -17.97
CA VAL A 14 -33.29 -26.04 -17.63
C VAL A 14 -34.26 -26.46 -16.52
N LYS A 15 -34.86 -27.63 -16.71
CA LYS A 15 -36.00 -28.16 -15.97
C LYS A 15 -35.55 -29.25 -15.00
N ALA A 16 -35.91 -29.05 -13.72
CA ALA A 16 -36.28 -30.02 -12.66
C ALA A 16 -35.25 -31.09 -12.21
N PRO A 17 -35.36 -31.61 -10.96
CA PRO A 17 -36.49 -32.45 -10.57
C PRO A 17 -37.25 -32.01 -9.32
N THR A 18 -38.51 -32.43 -9.32
CA THR A 18 -39.50 -32.39 -8.24
C THR A 18 -39.22 -33.51 -7.24
N GLY A 19 -39.39 -33.23 -5.95
CA GLY A 19 -39.44 -34.24 -4.91
C GLY A 19 -39.92 -33.63 -3.60
N SER A 20 -41.24 -33.56 -3.41
CA SER A 20 -41.83 -33.49 -2.07
C SER A 20 -41.56 -34.80 -1.37
N ASP A 21 -40.84 -34.79 -0.25
CA ASP A 21 -41.31 -35.44 0.97
C ASP A 21 -40.65 -34.86 2.22
N ARG A 22 -41.42 -34.88 3.29
CA ARG A 22 -41.23 -34.10 4.52
C ARG A 22 -40.27 -34.81 5.46
N ILE A 23 -39.33 -34.10 6.08
CA ILE A 23 -38.94 -34.37 7.48
C ILE A 23 -38.77 -33.05 8.22
N ALA A 24 -39.58 -32.88 9.26
CA ALA A 24 -39.42 -31.86 10.27
C ALA A 24 -38.36 -32.30 11.29
N ALA A 25 -37.39 -31.43 11.57
CA ALA A 25 -36.76 -31.25 12.88
C ALA A 25 -35.74 -30.09 12.81
N SER A 26 -35.86 -29.15 13.75
CA SER A 26 -34.80 -28.33 14.40
C SER A 26 -33.46 -28.20 13.64
N GLU A 27 -32.94 -27.02 13.31
CA GLU A 27 -32.67 -25.89 14.20
C GLU A 27 -32.63 -24.60 13.37
N GLY A 28 -33.09 -23.50 13.97
CA GLY A 28 -33.03 -22.18 13.35
C GLY A 28 -31.59 -21.72 13.15
N VAL A 29 -31.05 -21.95 11.96
CA VAL A 29 -29.89 -21.18 11.48
C VAL A 29 -30.45 -19.83 11.04
N ALA A 30 -30.46 -18.89 11.97
CA ALA A 30 -30.55 -17.48 11.65
C ALA A 30 -29.37 -17.15 10.72
N VAL A 31 -29.60 -17.21 9.42
CA VAL A 31 -28.77 -16.49 8.46
C VAL A 31 -29.07 -15.01 8.72
N SER A 32 -28.30 -14.44 9.65
CA SER A 32 -28.20 -13.00 9.81
C SER A 32 -27.82 -12.43 8.44
N PRO A 33 -28.61 -11.49 7.88
CA PRO A 33 -28.21 -10.83 6.66
C PRO A 33 -26.92 -10.08 6.95
N SER A 34 -25.95 -10.31 6.06
CA SER A 34 -24.72 -9.55 5.87
C SER A 34 -24.79 -8.17 6.51
N GLY A 35 -24.17 -8.04 7.69
CA GLY A 35 -23.56 -6.76 8.02
C GLY A 35 -22.48 -6.56 6.98
N GLU A 36 -22.68 -5.60 6.07
CA GLU A 36 -21.59 -4.99 5.33
C GLU A 36 -20.63 -4.39 6.36
N GLY A 37 -19.79 -5.23 6.93
CA GLY A 37 -18.64 -4.82 7.71
C GLY A 37 -17.82 -3.97 6.76
N ARG A 38 -17.75 -2.68 7.04
CA ARG A 38 -16.65 -1.83 6.59
C ARG A 38 -15.39 -2.68 6.78
N ARG A 39 -14.83 -3.21 5.69
CA ARG A 39 -13.58 -4.00 5.76
C ARG A 39 -12.62 -3.15 6.57
N ASP A 40 -12.19 -3.63 7.74
CA ASP A 40 -11.30 -2.87 8.61
C ASP A 40 -10.12 -2.34 7.78
N ASP A 41 -9.84 -1.03 7.85
CA ASP A 41 -8.76 -0.45 7.05
C ASP A 41 -7.44 -1.05 7.56
N PRO A 42 -6.62 -1.72 6.72
CA PRO A 42 -5.39 -2.37 7.17
C PRO A 42 -4.38 -1.41 7.82
N ARG A 43 -4.57 -0.09 7.66
CA ARG A 43 -3.75 0.94 8.32
C ARG A 43 -4.09 1.15 9.79
N ASP A 44 -5.28 0.77 10.22
CA ASP A 44 -5.75 0.89 11.60
C ASP A 44 -5.43 -0.37 12.43
N ALA A 45 -4.99 -1.44 11.77
CA ALA A 45 -4.57 -2.67 12.43
C ALA A 45 -3.33 -2.45 13.31
N PRO A 46 -3.21 -3.15 14.46
CA PRO A 46 -2.03 -3.04 15.31
C PRO A 46 -0.78 -3.47 14.55
N VAL A 47 0.25 -2.62 14.57
CA VAL A 47 1.53 -2.86 13.90
C VAL A 47 2.61 -3.17 14.94
N LYS A 48 3.40 -4.21 14.67
CA LYS A 48 4.60 -4.53 15.47
C LYS A 48 5.54 -3.31 15.52
N LEU A 49 6.30 -3.15 16.58
CA LEU A 49 7.25 -2.04 16.72
C LEU A 49 8.69 -2.55 16.75
N ILE A 50 9.60 -1.80 16.13
CA ILE A 50 11.06 -2.00 16.22
C ILE A 50 11.65 -0.72 16.76
N ALA A 51 12.29 -0.78 17.94
CA ALA A 51 12.85 0.37 18.63
C ALA A 51 11.86 1.56 18.77
N GLY A 52 10.58 1.25 19.04
CA GLY A 52 9.51 2.24 19.19
C GLY A 52 8.96 2.82 17.88
N LYS A 53 9.46 2.40 16.70
CA LYS A 53 8.96 2.78 15.38
C LYS A 53 8.11 1.66 14.77
N PRO A 54 7.14 1.96 13.89
CA PRO A 54 6.36 0.93 13.23
C PRO A 54 7.23 -0.02 12.40
N TYR A 55 6.95 -1.32 12.46
CA TYR A 55 7.65 -2.38 11.74
C TYR A 55 7.77 -2.08 10.24
N TRP A 56 6.64 -1.73 9.63
CA TRP A 56 6.54 -1.32 8.24
C TRP A 56 5.30 -0.46 8.04
N ALA A 57 5.24 0.31 6.95
CA ALA A 57 4.06 1.09 6.61
C ALA A 57 2.94 0.23 6.01
N ALA A 58 1.76 0.27 6.61
CA ALA A 58 0.54 -0.26 6.01
C ALA A 58 0.00 0.68 4.92
N ASN A 59 -0.89 0.16 4.06
CA ASN A 59 -1.65 0.97 3.10
C ASN A 59 -3.11 0.48 3.05
N ARG A 60 -3.97 1.19 2.32
CA ARG A 60 -5.42 0.92 2.24
C ARG A 60 -5.81 -0.49 1.80
N THR A 61 -4.87 -1.22 1.20
CA THR A 61 -5.12 -2.56 0.64
C THR A 61 -4.36 -3.66 1.35
N ARG A 62 -3.34 -3.34 2.15
CA ARG A 62 -2.39 -4.31 2.70
C ARG A 62 -1.84 -3.86 4.04
N SER A 63 -1.72 -4.82 4.95
CA SER A 63 -1.11 -4.65 6.26
C SER A 63 0.39 -4.33 6.18
N ALA A 64 0.97 -3.96 7.33
CA ALA A 64 2.40 -3.73 7.47
C ALA A 64 3.22 -5.00 7.14
N ASP A 65 2.85 -6.14 7.71
CA ASP A 65 3.53 -7.43 7.49
C ASP A 65 3.51 -7.84 6.02
N GLU A 66 2.36 -7.74 5.35
CA GLU A 66 2.26 -8.07 3.91
C GLU A 66 3.13 -7.15 3.04
N ASN A 67 3.20 -5.85 3.37
CA ASN A 67 4.05 -4.92 2.63
C ASN A 67 5.54 -5.17 2.88
N ALA A 68 5.92 -5.53 4.11
CA ALA A 68 7.29 -5.92 4.45
C ALA A 68 7.70 -7.19 3.70
N GLN A 69 6.87 -8.25 3.77
CA GLN A 69 7.05 -9.51 3.06
C GLN A 69 7.29 -9.28 1.57
N ARG A 70 6.40 -8.52 0.91
CA ARG A 70 6.53 -8.23 -0.53
C ARG A 70 7.77 -7.42 -0.88
N SER A 71 8.25 -6.58 0.03
CA SER A 71 9.47 -5.80 -0.20
C SER A 71 10.71 -6.67 -0.02
N PHE A 72 10.69 -7.58 0.95
CA PHE A 72 11.70 -8.62 1.12
C PHE A 72 11.78 -9.55 -0.09
N GLU A 73 10.65 -10.05 -0.61
CA GLU A 73 10.63 -10.93 -1.79
C GLU A 73 11.29 -10.30 -3.02
N ARG A 74 11.10 -8.99 -3.22
CA ARG A 74 11.67 -8.28 -4.37
C ARG A 74 13.12 -7.86 -4.17
N ASN A 75 13.48 -7.44 -2.95
CA ASN A 75 14.72 -6.71 -2.71
C ASN A 75 15.65 -7.39 -1.71
N GLY A 76 15.16 -8.34 -0.91
CA GLY A 76 15.88 -8.95 0.20
C GLY A 76 17.20 -9.60 -0.22
N ALA A 77 17.20 -10.28 -1.36
CA ALA A 77 18.40 -10.89 -1.93
C ALA A 77 19.51 -9.86 -2.21
N SER A 78 19.15 -8.67 -2.71
CA SER A 78 20.12 -7.59 -2.98
C SER A 78 20.82 -7.09 -1.72
N PHE A 79 20.23 -7.28 -0.54
CA PHE A 79 20.81 -6.89 0.76
C PHE A 79 21.28 -8.08 1.59
N SER A 80 21.40 -9.26 0.96
CA SER A 80 21.78 -10.51 1.62
C SER A 80 20.94 -10.77 2.87
N ALA A 81 19.65 -10.44 2.81
CA ALA A 81 18.73 -10.67 3.90
C ALA A 81 18.22 -12.11 3.87
N LYS A 82 18.22 -12.78 5.02
CA LYS A 82 17.86 -14.21 5.15
C LYS A 82 16.38 -14.43 5.46
N SER A 83 15.71 -13.39 5.96
CA SER A 83 14.30 -13.41 6.32
C SER A 83 13.72 -12.00 6.20
N VAL A 84 12.38 -11.90 6.32
CA VAL A 84 11.68 -10.60 6.36
C VAL A 84 12.19 -9.76 7.52
N ASP A 85 12.30 -10.33 8.72
CA ASP A 85 12.76 -9.60 9.90
C ASP A 85 14.21 -9.12 9.77
N ASP A 86 15.09 -9.90 9.14
CA ASP A 86 16.46 -9.48 8.85
C ASP A 86 16.49 -8.32 7.84
N TYR A 87 15.68 -8.40 6.78
CA TYR A 87 15.54 -7.30 5.83
C TYR A 87 14.98 -6.04 6.48
N VAL A 88 13.88 -6.15 7.23
CA VAL A 88 13.26 -5.03 7.94
C VAL A 88 14.24 -4.40 8.94
N SER A 89 15.00 -5.21 9.67
CA SER A 89 16.04 -4.73 10.60
C SER A 89 17.13 -3.94 9.86
N LYS A 90 17.59 -4.44 8.71
CA LYS A 90 18.55 -3.72 7.84
C LYS A 90 17.96 -2.41 7.31
N VAL A 91 16.69 -2.40 6.94
CA VAL A 91 16.01 -1.16 6.51
C VAL A 91 15.95 -0.15 7.65
N HIS A 92 15.54 -0.58 8.86
CA HIS A 92 15.52 0.28 10.04
C HIS A 92 16.91 0.85 10.36
N ALA A 93 17.95 0.03 10.31
CA ALA A 93 19.33 0.47 10.52
C ALA A 93 19.75 1.55 9.49
N PHE A 94 19.48 1.30 8.20
CA PHE A 94 19.79 2.25 7.14
C PHE A 94 19.05 3.59 7.28
N VAL A 95 17.76 3.57 7.65
CA VAL A 95 17.00 4.82 7.80
C VAL A 95 17.28 5.55 9.11
N SER A 96 17.72 4.85 10.16
CA SER A 96 18.07 5.47 11.45
C SER A 96 19.45 6.09 11.45
N ASP A 97 20.41 5.45 10.77
CA ASP A 97 21.80 5.89 10.69
C ASP A 97 22.30 5.71 9.24
N PRO A 98 21.87 6.60 8.33
CA PRO A 98 22.28 6.51 6.94
C PRO A 98 23.79 6.79 6.81
N PRO A 99 24.49 6.10 5.88
CA PRO A 99 25.93 6.24 5.71
C PRO A 99 26.33 7.67 5.35
N ARG A 100 27.57 8.05 5.69
CA ARG A 100 28.10 9.38 5.38
C ARG A 100 28.11 9.60 3.87
N GLY A 101 27.43 10.66 3.44
CA GLY A 101 27.28 11.01 2.03
C GLY A 101 25.92 10.62 1.45
N ALA A 102 25.05 9.97 2.23
CA ALA A 102 23.67 9.78 1.86
C ALA A 102 22.96 11.14 1.67
N GLU A 103 22.27 11.27 0.54
CA GLU A 103 21.42 12.39 0.23
C GLU A 103 20.00 12.12 0.75
N THR A 104 19.31 13.18 1.19
CA THR A 104 17.95 13.06 1.69
C THR A 104 17.02 14.10 1.06
N LEU A 105 15.74 13.74 0.93
CA LEU A 105 14.71 14.63 0.40
C LEU A 105 13.40 14.41 1.16
N LYS A 106 12.90 15.48 1.78
CA LYS A 106 11.61 15.46 2.48
C LYS A 106 10.48 15.82 1.53
N ARG A 107 9.48 14.95 1.43
CA ARG A 107 8.27 15.18 0.65
C ARG A 107 7.26 16.06 1.41
N PRO A 108 6.33 16.73 0.71
CA PRO A 108 5.27 17.52 1.34
C PRO A 108 4.35 16.72 2.28
N ASN A 109 4.15 15.43 2.00
CA ASN A 109 3.37 14.53 2.86
C ASN A 109 4.11 14.11 4.15
N GLY A 110 5.37 14.51 4.30
CA GLY A 110 6.22 14.20 5.44
C GLY A 110 7.08 12.94 5.29
N ASP A 111 6.96 12.19 4.19
CA ASP A 111 7.88 11.09 3.91
C ASP A 111 9.30 11.62 3.70
N LEU A 112 10.29 10.85 4.15
CA LEU A 112 11.71 11.11 3.90
C LEU A 112 12.24 10.07 2.91
N LEU A 113 12.84 10.54 1.84
CA LEU A 113 13.60 9.73 0.89
C LEU A 113 15.07 9.84 1.27
N ILE A 114 15.77 8.71 1.17
CA ILE A 114 17.18 8.60 1.48
C ILE A 114 17.83 7.85 0.31
N TYR A 115 18.92 8.40 -0.21
CA TYR A 115 19.73 7.77 -1.24
C TYR A 115 21.19 7.77 -0.83
N ASP A 116 21.81 6.60 -0.75
CA ASP A 116 23.25 6.46 -0.63
C ASP A 116 23.87 6.22 -2.02
N PRO A 117 24.66 7.18 -2.55
CA PRO A 117 25.33 7.01 -3.84
C PRO A 117 26.45 5.96 -3.79
N LYS A 118 27.01 5.65 -2.61
CA LYS A 118 28.14 4.73 -2.48
C LYS A 118 27.72 3.28 -2.67
N ASP A 119 26.74 2.81 -1.89
CA ASP A 119 26.23 1.44 -1.98
C ASP A 119 25.02 1.32 -2.93
N ASN A 120 24.67 2.45 -3.57
CA ASN A 120 23.53 2.60 -4.46
C ASN A 120 22.24 2.11 -3.82
N VAL A 121 21.92 2.65 -2.63
CA VAL A 121 20.77 2.23 -1.83
C VAL A 121 19.76 3.36 -1.75
N PHE A 122 18.52 3.07 -2.11
CA PHE A 122 17.41 3.99 -1.96
C PHE A 122 16.41 3.46 -0.94
N ALA A 123 15.94 4.31 -0.03
CA ALA A 123 14.87 3.99 0.90
C ALA A 123 13.87 5.14 1.05
N VAL A 124 12.65 4.78 1.48
CA VAL A 124 11.62 5.73 1.88
C VAL A 124 11.10 5.36 3.25
N VAL A 125 10.99 6.34 4.13
CA VAL A 125 10.39 6.21 5.45
C VAL A 125 9.27 7.23 5.61
N SER A 126 8.19 6.85 6.28
CA SER A 126 7.09 7.76 6.57
C SER A 126 7.49 8.79 7.62
N ARG A 127 6.68 9.84 7.79
CA ARG A 127 6.87 10.84 8.84
C ARG A 127 6.89 10.22 10.25
N GLU A 128 6.10 9.17 10.47
CA GLU A 128 6.03 8.41 11.71
C GLU A 128 7.23 7.46 11.91
N GLY A 129 8.16 7.38 10.95
CA GLY A 129 9.32 6.50 11.02
C GLY A 129 9.07 5.08 10.53
N ALA A 130 7.93 4.82 9.87
CA ALA A 130 7.61 3.51 9.31
C ALA A 130 8.32 3.33 7.95
N PRO A 131 9.18 2.33 7.76
CA PRO A 131 9.77 2.06 6.45
C PRO A 131 8.69 1.73 5.42
N ARG A 132 8.86 2.25 4.20
CA ARG A 132 7.96 2.02 3.06
C ARG A 132 8.59 1.17 1.97
N THR A 133 9.88 1.34 1.73
CA THR A 133 10.65 0.58 0.75
C THR A 133 12.15 0.76 0.98
N MET A 134 12.94 -0.21 0.53
CA MET A 134 14.39 -0.10 0.37
C MET A 134 14.86 -1.00 -0.79
N PHE A 135 15.60 -0.47 -1.74
CA PHE A 135 16.10 -1.22 -2.91
C PHE A 135 17.34 -0.58 -3.51
N ARG A 136 18.00 -1.29 -4.44
CA ARG A 136 19.09 -0.73 -5.26
C ARG A 136 18.54 -0.35 -6.62
N PRO A 137 18.47 0.95 -6.99
CA PRO A 137 17.99 1.36 -8.31
C PRO A 137 18.97 0.93 -9.40
N GLU A 138 18.47 0.38 -10.50
CA GLU A 138 19.29 -0.03 -11.64
C GLU A 138 20.01 1.17 -12.29
N GLU A 139 19.34 2.33 -12.34
CA GLU A 139 19.87 3.57 -12.92
C GLU A 139 20.77 4.37 -11.97
N GLY A 140 20.96 3.87 -10.74
CA GLY A 140 21.84 4.51 -9.76
C GLY A 140 21.46 5.97 -9.45
N GLY A 141 22.44 6.87 -9.53
CA GLY A 141 22.25 8.29 -9.24
C GLY A 141 21.23 8.98 -10.15
N ALA A 142 21.04 8.50 -11.39
CA ALA A 142 20.04 9.05 -12.29
C ALA A 142 18.61 8.85 -11.75
N TYR A 143 18.35 7.72 -11.07
CA TYR A 143 17.09 7.51 -10.36
C TYR A 143 16.85 8.57 -9.28
N TRP A 144 17.91 8.92 -8.54
CA TRP A 144 17.84 9.94 -7.49
C TRP A 144 17.58 11.34 -8.05
N ASP A 145 18.27 11.71 -9.13
CA ASP A 145 18.02 12.97 -9.83
C ASP A 145 16.59 13.05 -10.35
N GLU A 146 16.03 11.95 -10.84
CA GLU A 146 14.63 11.88 -11.23
C GLU A 146 13.69 12.07 -10.04
N GLN A 147 13.97 11.47 -8.88
CA GLN A 147 13.18 11.71 -7.67
C GLN A 147 13.19 13.19 -7.28
N LYS A 148 14.36 13.84 -7.27
CA LYS A 148 14.47 15.29 -7.00
C LYS A 148 13.67 16.12 -8.01
N ALA A 149 13.80 15.83 -9.30
CA ALA A 149 13.08 16.55 -10.36
C ALA A 149 11.55 16.37 -10.24
N ARG A 150 11.08 15.16 -9.94
CA ARG A 150 9.65 14.86 -9.74
C ARG A 150 9.08 15.63 -8.56
N GLU A 151 9.80 15.69 -7.44
CA GLU A 151 9.34 16.46 -6.27
C GLU A 151 9.38 17.97 -6.51
N ALA A 152 10.40 18.49 -7.21
CA ALA A 152 10.43 19.90 -7.61
C ALA A 152 9.24 20.29 -8.50
N ARG A 153 8.90 19.44 -9.48
CA ARG A 153 7.71 19.64 -10.34
C ARG A 153 6.42 19.64 -9.53
N ARG A 154 6.27 18.73 -8.56
CA ARG A 154 5.11 18.66 -7.65
C ARG A 154 4.98 19.94 -6.81
N ALA A 155 6.08 20.43 -6.26
CA ALA A 155 6.11 21.66 -5.47
C ALA A 155 5.66 22.87 -6.31
N SER A 156 6.17 23.01 -7.54
CA SER A 156 5.77 24.07 -8.45
C SER A 156 4.29 24.01 -8.83
N ALA A 157 3.78 22.79 -9.12
CA ALA A 157 2.37 22.60 -9.45
C ALA A 157 1.44 22.89 -8.26
N ALA A 158 1.85 22.58 -7.03
CA ALA A 158 1.10 22.94 -5.83
C ALA A 158 1.06 24.47 -5.62
N LYS A 159 2.19 25.15 -5.83
CA LYS A 159 2.27 26.62 -5.74
C LYS A 159 1.41 27.32 -6.79
N ALA A 160 1.34 26.80 -8.01
CA ALA A 160 0.47 27.34 -9.05
C ALA A 160 -1.01 27.29 -8.61
N ARG A 161 -1.51 26.10 -8.24
CA ARG A 161 -2.90 25.92 -7.77
C ARG A 161 -3.25 26.75 -6.53
N GLY A 162 -2.28 27.02 -5.66
CA GLY A 162 -2.48 27.88 -4.50
C GLY A 162 -2.70 29.35 -4.88
N ARG A 163 -2.09 29.83 -5.97
CA ARG A 163 -2.31 31.20 -6.47
C ARG A 163 -3.67 31.35 -7.14
N ASP A 164 -4.04 30.42 -8.03
CA ASP A 164 -5.35 30.46 -8.70
C ASP A 164 -6.54 30.48 -7.72
N GLN A 165 -6.43 29.80 -6.57
CA GLN A 165 -7.46 29.80 -5.53
C GLN A 165 -7.45 31.04 -4.62
N ALA A 166 -6.37 31.83 -4.62
CA ALA A 166 -6.27 33.05 -3.82
C ALA A 166 -6.72 34.31 -4.61
N GLU A 167 -6.78 34.20 -5.93
CA GLU A 167 -7.14 35.28 -6.85
C GLU A 167 -8.56 35.16 -7.43
N GLY A 168 -9.31 34.10 -7.08
CA GLY A 168 -10.71 33.88 -7.48
C GLY A 168 -11.67 33.97 -6.31
#